data_AF-A0A349VR86-F1
#
_entry.id   AF-A0A349VR86-F1
#
_cell.length_a   1.000
_cell.length_b   1.000
_cell.length_c   1.000
_cell.angle_alpha   90.00
_cell.angle_beta   90.00
_cell.angle_gamma   90.00
#
_symmetry.space_group_name_H-M   'P 1'
#
loop_
_entity.id
_entity.type
_entity.pdbx_description
1 polymer ?
#
loop_
_entity_poly.entity_id
_entity_poly.type
_entity_poly.pdbx_seq_one_letter_code
_entity_poly.pdbx_strand_id
1 'polypeptide(L)'
;MAHLTTYSCRNCGGVLIKDQLQEVLECPFCGNAYDLVRMHSDEYLSRAQVNMQQMEFHAAKEKYETVLSKDPQNFEALLGLVLCSGKVQSENELRTPEKMKDRAFDEMMAAAKDAQEKAAPEHAGYFSVLYQLAELSKRHQLTDKRIESLSEASSDKFQRFAAQDVVRASYYSLICVLILAALATGGSSHASRAEARLIIKVIL
;
A
#
# COMPACT_ATOMS: atom_id res chain seq x y z
N MET A 1 16.24 33.45 28.24
CA MET A 1 15.02 34.08 28.80
C MET A 1 14.11 32.96 29.26
N ALA A 2 13.81 32.84 30.55
CA ALA A 2 12.92 31.81 31.06
C ALA A 2 11.46 32.21 30.73
N HIS A 3 10.79 31.43 29.90
CA HIS A 3 9.39 31.66 29.55
C HIS A 3 8.50 31.14 30.68
N LEU A 4 8.01 32.05 31.54
CA LEU A 4 7.00 31.73 32.55
C LEU A 4 5.68 31.49 31.82
N THR A 5 5.29 30.23 31.69
CA THR A 5 4.04 29.84 31.05
C THR A 5 2.96 29.73 32.12
N THR A 6 2.01 30.65 32.11
CA THR A 6 0.85 30.66 33.03
C THR A 6 -0.32 29.97 32.36
N TYR A 7 -0.91 28.97 33.01
CA TYR A 7 -2.05 28.23 32.49
C TYR A 7 -3.37 28.71 33.09
N SER A 8 -4.43 28.78 32.29
CA SER A 8 -5.77 29.14 32.73
C SER A 8 -6.71 27.92 32.73
N CYS A 9 -7.54 27.81 33.76
CA CYS A 9 -8.53 26.76 33.90
C CYS A 9 -9.65 26.93 32.86
N ARG A 10 -9.89 25.90 32.03
CA ARG A 10 -10.98 25.92 31.03
C ARG A 10 -12.38 25.99 31.66
N ASN A 11 -12.53 25.59 32.93
CA ASN A 11 -13.83 25.53 33.61
C ASN A 11 -14.22 26.86 34.28
N CYS A 12 -13.27 27.57 34.90
CA CYS A 12 -13.57 28.76 35.70
C CYS A 12 -12.68 29.97 35.41
N GLY A 13 -11.73 29.86 34.47
CA GLY A 13 -10.80 30.94 34.11
C GLY A 13 -9.71 31.25 35.15
N GLY A 14 -9.68 30.53 36.29
CA GLY A 14 -8.67 30.72 37.32
C GLY A 14 -7.27 30.29 36.87
N VAL A 15 -6.22 30.90 37.42
CA VAL A 15 -4.84 30.51 37.16
C VAL A 15 -4.55 29.14 37.78
N LEU A 16 -4.01 28.22 36.98
CA LEU A 16 -3.62 26.90 37.45
C LEU A 16 -2.22 26.96 38.08
N ILE A 17 -2.06 26.22 39.18
CA ILE A 17 -0.81 26.11 39.91
C ILE A 17 -0.22 24.74 39.58
N LYS A 18 1.06 24.72 39.17
CA LYS A 18 1.78 23.48 38.91
C LYS A 18 2.31 22.89 40.22
N ASP A 19 2.03 21.62 40.48
CA ASP A 19 2.71 20.89 41.55
C ASP A 19 4.19 20.66 41.16
N GLN A 20 5.11 20.88 42.10
CA GLN A 20 6.54 20.68 41.86
C GLN A 20 6.91 19.19 41.75
N LEU A 21 6.09 18.30 42.32
CA LEU A 21 6.36 16.87 42.36
C LEU A 21 5.62 16.08 41.26
N GLN A 22 4.55 16.65 40.70
CA GLN A 22 3.71 15.99 39.70
C GLN A 22 3.53 16.89 38.46
N GLU A 23 3.40 16.30 37.27
CA GLU A 23 3.06 17.04 36.04
C GLU A 23 1.56 17.38 35.96
N VAL A 24 1.00 17.78 37.10
CA VAL A 24 -0.41 18.07 37.30
C VAL A 24 -0.57 19.56 37.64
N LEU A 25 -1.58 20.18 37.03
CA LEU A 25 -1.97 21.56 37.18
C LEU A 25 -3.29 21.61 37.95
N GLU A 26 -3.28 22.18 39.16
CA GLU A 26 -4.45 22.26 40.01
C GLU A 26 -5.06 23.67 40.03
N CYS A 27 -6.39 23.73 39.99
CA CYS A 27 -7.12 24.98 40.10
C CYS A 27 -7.54 25.22 41.56
N PRO A 28 -7.05 26.28 42.23
CA PRO A 28 -7.43 26.57 43.62
C PRO A 28 -8.88 27.07 43.76
N PHE A 29 -9.52 27.46 42.65
CA PHE A 29 -10.88 28.02 42.67
C PHE A 29 -11.97 26.97 42.53
N CYS A 30 -11.79 26.00 41.62
CA CYS A 30 -12.80 24.96 41.37
C CYS A 30 -12.35 23.55 41.77
N GLY A 31 -11.09 23.37 42.19
CA GLY A 31 -10.54 22.09 42.61
C GLY A 31 -10.22 21.11 41.47
N ASN A 32 -10.44 21.49 40.21
CA ASN A 32 -10.10 20.64 39.07
C ASN A 32 -8.57 20.52 38.90
N ALA A 33 -8.13 19.30 38.63
CA ALA A 33 -6.75 18.98 38.29
C ALA A 33 -6.65 18.60 36.80
N TYR A 34 -5.59 19.05 36.14
CA TYR A 34 -5.32 18.79 34.73
C TYR A 34 -3.92 18.20 34.56
N ASP A 35 -3.79 17.10 33.83
CA ASP A 35 -2.49 16.60 33.42
C ASP A 35 -1.90 17.52 32.34
N LEU A 36 -0.62 17.86 32.46
CA LEU A 36 0.07 18.75 31.53
C LEU A 36 0.02 18.21 30.08
N VAL A 37 0.17 16.90 29.89
CA VAL A 37 0.09 16.27 28.57
C VAL A 37 -1.32 16.39 28.00
N ARG A 38 -2.36 16.24 28.84
CA ARG A 38 -3.75 16.39 28.40
C ARG A 38 -4.07 17.84 28.02
N MET A 39 -3.52 18.83 28.73
CA MET A 39 -3.67 20.24 28.36
C MET A 39 -2.99 20.59 27.04
N HIS A 40 -1.87 19.95 26.73
CA HIS A 40 -1.09 20.16 25.50
C HIS A 40 -1.34 19.10 24.42
N SER A 41 -2.44 18.35 24.53
CA SER A 41 -2.79 17.29 23.59
C SER A 41 -2.76 17.77 22.13
N ASP A 42 -3.30 18.97 21.87
CA ASP A 42 -3.29 19.61 20.54
C ASP A 42 -1.86 19.82 19.99
N GLU A 43 -0.89 20.18 20.83
CA GLU A 43 0.51 20.33 20.42
C GLU A 43 1.13 18.97 20.08
N TYR A 44 0.89 17.95 20.90
CA TYR A 44 1.36 16.59 20.63
C TYR A 44 0.78 16.05 19.32
N LEU A 45 -0.51 16.24 19.08
CA LEU A 45 -1.22 15.84 17.87
C LEU A 45 -0.68 16.59 16.65
N SER A 46 -0.49 17.91 16.75
CA SER A 46 0.11 18.72 15.69
C SER A 46 1.53 18.25 15.34
N ARG A 47 2.36 17.98 16.35
CA ARG A 47 3.71 17.45 16.16
C ARG A 47 3.71 16.02 15.63
N ALA A 48 2.68 15.22 15.91
CA ALA A 48 2.51 13.89 15.34
C ALA A 48 2.17 14.00 13.84
N GLN A 49 1.28 14.92 13.46
CA GLN A 49 0.94 15.18 12.06
C GLN A 49 2.14 15.67 11.23
N VAL A 50 2.98 16.55 11.80
CA VAL A 50 4.25 16.96 11.13
C VAL A 50 5.14 15.75 10.85
N ASN A 51 5.27 14.84 11.82
CA ASN A 51 6.03 13.61 11.62
C ASN A 51 5.38 12.69 10.57
N MET A 52 4.05 12.62 10.52
CA MET A 52 3.34 11.89 9.46
C MET A 52 3.67 12.44 8.08
N GLN A 53 3.66 13.77 7.91
CA GLN A 53 4.04 14.45 6.66
C GLN A 53 5.51 14.18 6.27
N GLN A 54 6.38 14.03 7.26
CA GLN A 54 7.79 13.66 7.07
C GLN A 54 8.03 12.16 6.89
N MET A 55 6.96 11.34 6.90
CA MET A 55 7.02 9.87 6.85
C MET A 55 7.75 9.23 8.05
N GLU A 56 7.90 9.98 9.14
CA GLU A 56 8.49 9.51 10.40
C GLU A 56 7.43 8.81 11.27
N PHE A 57 6.87 7.71 10.76
CA PHE A 57 5.75 7.01 11.40
C PHE A 57 6.05 6.55 12.83
N HIS A 58 7.28 6.12 13.12
CA HIS A 58 7.67 5.70 14.46
C HIS A 58 7.61 6.86 15.47
N ALA A 59 8.15 8.02 15.09
CA ALA A 59 8.16 9.19 15.95
C ALA A 59 6.76 9.84 16.05
N ALA A 60 5.92 9.72 15.02
CA ALA A 60 4.50 10.07 15.09
C ALA A 60 3.76 9.15 16.09
N LYS A 61 4.02 7.84 16.02
CA LYS A 61 3.42 6.83 16.89
C LYS A 61 3.65 7.13 18.38
N GLU A 62 4.89 7.45 18.76
CA GLU A 62 5.25 7.79 20.15
C GLU A 62 4.43 8.97 20.70
N LYS A 63 4.21 9.99 19.87
CA LYS A 63 3.39 11.15 20.25
C LYS A 63 1.92 10.77 20.42
N TYR A 64 1.36 9.95 19.53
CA TYR A 64 0.00 9.44 19.69
C TYR A 64 -0.15 8.56 20.93
N GLU A 65 0.80 7.67 21.20
CA GLU A 65 0.83 6.84 22.42
C GLU A 65 0.89 7.69 23.69
N THR A 66 1.64 8.79 23.66
CA THR A 66 1.72 9.75 24.77
C THR A 66 0.36 10.37 25.06
N VAL A 67 -0.38 10.79 24.03
CA VAL A 67 -1.77 11.31 24.19
C VAL A 67 -2.69 10.23 24.74
N LEU A 68 -2.63 9.02 24.18
CA LEU A 68 -3.47 7.89 24.58
C LEU A 68 -3.19 7.40 26.00
N SER A 69 -1.99 7.62 26.53
CA SER A 69 -1.67 7.30 27.93
C SER A 69 -2.51 8.10 28.92
N LYS A 70 -2.98 9.30 28.52
CA LYS A 70 -3.80 10.20 29.35
C LYS A 70 -5.26 10.25 28.91
N ASP A 71 -5.52 9.98 27.64
CA ASP A 71 -6.85 9.94 27.05
C ASP A 71 -6.98 8.73 26.10
N PRO A 72 -7.24 7.52 26.62
CA PRO A 72 -7.22 6.28 25.83
C PRO A 72 -8.26 6.21 24.71
N GLN A 73 -9.33 7.02 24.80
CA GLN A 73 -10.42 7.05 23.84
C GLN A 73 -10.29 8.20 22.84
N ASN A 74 -9.16 8.92 22.85
CA ASN A 74 -8.94 10.05 21.96
C ASN A 74 -8.97 9.60 20.50
N PHE A 75 -9.98 10.07 19.76
CA PHE A 75 -10.22 9.64 18.37
C PHE A 75 -9.03 9.94 17.46
N GLU A 76 -8.49 11.16 17.49
CA GLU A 76 -7.42 11.58 16.61
C GLU A 76 -6.13 10.78 16.85
N ALA A 77 -5.81 10.49 18.11
CA ALA A 77 -4.64 9.69 18.43
C ALA A 77 -4.82 8.22 18.04
N LEU A 78 -6.01 7.65 18.25
CA LEU A 78 -6.33 6.29 17.78
C LEU A 78 -6.23 6.19 16.25
N LEU A 79 -6.84 7.12 15.52
CA LEU A 79 -6.75 7.19 14.06
C LEU A 79 -5.29 7.32 13.60
N GLY A 80 -4.54 8.22 14.23
CA GLY A 80 -3.11 8.40 13.98
C GLY A 80 -2.31 7.10 14.10
N LEU A 81 -2.57 6.30 15.14
CA LEU A 81 -1.92 4.99 15.31
C LEU A 81 -2.26 3.99 14.20
N VAL A 82 -3.51 3.97 13.75
CA VAL A 82 -3.93 3.09 12.64
C VAL A 82 -3.18 3.49 11.37
N LEU A 83 -3.15 4.78 11.04
CA LEU A 83 -2.44 5.29 9.86
C LEU A 83 -0.93 5.06 9.94
N CYS A 84 -0.31 5.23 11.12
CA CYS A 84 1.09 4.89 11.35
C CYS A 84 1.39 3.41 11.07
N SER A 85 0.48 2.51 11.49
CA SER A 85 0.60 1.07 11.26
C SER A 85 0.48 0.71 9.78
N GLY A 86 -0.40 1.41 9.06
CA GLY A 86 -0.52 1.31 7.60
C GLY A 86 0.59 2.02 6.81
N LYS A 87 1.46 2.80 7.47
CA LYS A 87 2.49 3.65 6.84
C LYS A 87 1.91 4.58 5.78
N VAL A 88 0.72 5.12 6.05
CA VAL A 88 0.01 6.09 5.21
C VAL A 88 -0.09 7.41 5.96
N GLN A 89 0.02 8.53 5.26
CA GLN A 89 -0.11 9.86 5.87
C GLN A 89 -1.58 10.26 6.03
N SER A 90 -2.46 9.71 5.20
CA SER A 90 -3.90 9.98 5.23
C SER A 90 -4.74 8.80 4.73
N GLU A 91 -6.02 8.79 5.12
CA GLU A 91 -7.00 7.81 4.62
C GLU A 91 -7.21 7.88 3.11
N ASN A 92 -6.94 9.04 2.49
CA ASN A 92 -7.06 9.21 1.05
C ASN A 92 -6.06 8.33 0.28
N GLU A 93 -4.92 8.00 0.86
CA GLU A 93 -3.96 7.06 0.25
C GLU A 93 -4.52 5.64 0.13
N LEU A 94 -5.53 5.29 0.94
CA LEU A 94 -6.24 4.02 0.84
C LEU A 94 -7.03 3.87 -0.47
N ARG A 95 -7.32 4.98 -1.15
CA ARG A 95 -7.95 4.99 -2.47
C ARG A 95 -7.00 4.57 -3.59
N THR A 96 -5.69 4.63 -3.36
CA THR A 96 -4.65 4.27 -4.33
C THR A 96 -3.77 3.16 -3.77
N PRO A 97 -4.24 1.89 -3.79
CA PRO A 97 -3.60 0.80 -3.07
C PRO A 97 -2.21 0.40 -3.59
N GLU A 98 -1.86 0.79 -4.81
CA GLU A 98 -0.58 0.48 -5.47
C GLU A 98 0.66 0.92 -4.66
N LYS A 99 0.54 1.98 -3.85
CA LYS A 99 1.65 2.56 -3.08
C LYS A 99 1.91 1.83 -1.75
N MET A 100 0.99 0.97 -1.32
CA MET A 100 1.09 0.27 -0.04
C MET A 100 1.70 -1.12 -0.20
N LYS A 101 2.40 -1.57 0.85
CA LYS A 101 2.96 -2.93 0.91
C LYS A 101 1.93 -3.89 1.51
N ASP A 102 1.94 -5.15 1.07
CA ASP A 102 0.99 -6.18 1.54
C ASP A 102 0.94 -6.27 3.07
N ARG A 103 2.12 -6.28 3.73
CA ARG A 103 2.25 -6.32 5.20
C ARG A 103 1.66 -5.09 5.91
N ALA A 104 1.65 -3.92 5.25
CA ALA A 104 1.12 -2.70 5.84
C ALA A 104 -0.41 -2.75 5.97
N PHE A 105 -1.11 -3.41 5.03
CA PHE A 105 -2.55 -3.64 5.16
C PHE A 105 -2.89 -4.50 6.37
N ASP A 106 -2.12 -5.56 6.62
CA ASP A 106 -2.33 -6.46 7.77
C ASP A 106 -2.10 -5.75 9.10
N GLU A 107 -1.01 -4.97 9.20
CA GLU A 107 -0.71 -4.15 10.37
C GLU A 107 -1.80 -3.08 10.61
N MET A 108 -2.29 -2.45 9.54
CA MET A 108 -3.36 -1.45 9.63
C MET A 108 -4.70 -2.06 10.05
N MET A 109 -5.07 -3.22 9.51
CA MET A 109 -6.30 -3.92 9.88
C MET A 109 -6.27 -4.35 11.36
N ALA A 110 -5.14 -4.87 11.84
CA ALA A 110 -4.99 -5.20 13.26
C ALA A 110 -5.13 -3.94 14.15
N ALA A 111 -4.43 -2.85 13.80
CA ALA A 111 -4.52 -1.61 14.54
C ALA A 111 -5.94 -1.00 14.52
N ALA A 112 -6.65 -1.09 13.39
CA ALA A 112 -8.03 -0.60 13.29
C ALA A 112 -8.97 -1.37 14.22
N LYS A 113 -8.79 -2.68 14.34
CA LYS A 113 -9.57 -3.50 15.29
C LYS A 113 -9.24 -3.14 16.73
N ASP A 114 -7.97 -2.99 17.08
CA ASP A 114 -7.55 -2.55 18.41
C ASP A 114 -8.11 -1.16 18.76
N ALA A 115 -8.13 -0.24 17.79
CA ALA A 115 -8.71 1.09 17.94
C ALA A 115 -10.23 1.03 18.11
N GLN A 116 -10.93 0.16 17.39
CA GLN A 116 -12.37 -0.06 17.54
C GLN A 116 -12.74 -0.50 18.96
N GLU A 117 -11.95 -1.39 19.56
CA GLU A 117 -12.18 -1.89 20.92
C GLU A 117 -11.95 -0.80 21.99
N LYS A 118 -11.02 0.12 21.75
CA LYS A 118 -10.66 1.21 22.69
C LYS A 118 -11.51 2.47 22.50
N ALA A 119 -12.02 2.70 21.30
CA ALA A 119 -12.76 3.90 20.95
C ALA A 119 -14.04 4.08 21.77
N ALA A 120 -14.46 5.33 21.93
CA ALA A 120 -15.79 5.66 22.40
C ALA A 120 -16.86 5.02 21.49
N PRO A 121 -18.04 4.65 22.01
CA PRO A 121 -19.08 3.96 21.23
C PRO A 121 -19.54 4.76 20.01
N GLU A 122 -19.49 6.10 20.09
CA GLU A 122 -19.82 7.01 18.98
C GLU A 122 -18.84 6.90 17.80
N HIS A 123 -17.58 6.51 18.07
CA HIS A 123 -16.51 6.46 17.07
C HIS A 123 -16.12 5.02 16.67
N ALA A 124 -16.55 4.00 17.41
CA ALA A 124 -16.24 2.60 17.10
C ALA A 124 -16.66 2.19 15.67
N GLY A 125 -17.78 2.73 15.18
CA GLY A 125 -18.25 2.50 13.80
C GLY A 125 -17.27 3.00 12.73
N TYR A 126 -16.53 4.07 13.01
CA TYR A 126 -15.53 4.62 12.10
C TYR A 126 -14.39 3.63 11.83
N PHE A 127 -13.84 3.06 12.91
CA PHE A 127 -12.73 2.11 12.82
C PHE A 127 -13.15 0.79 12.15
N SER A 128 -14.41 0.38 12.30
CA SER A 128 -14.98 -0.74 11.54
C SER A 128 -14.99 -0.47 10.02
N VAL A 129 -15.41 0.72 9.61
CA VAL A 129 -15.36 1.13 8.20
C VAL A 129 -13.92 1.21 7.69
N LEU A 130 -13.01 1.76 8.50
CA LEU A 130 -11.59 1.86 8.16
C LEU A 130 -10.94 0.48 7.96
N TYR A 131 -11.29 -0.50 8.80
CA TYR A 131 -10.90 -1.91 8.62
C TYR A 131 -11.41 -2.46 7.29
N GLN A 132 -12.69 -2.27 6.97
CA GLN A 132 -13.27 -2.76 5.71
C GLN A 132 -12.63 -2.11 4.50
N LEU A 133 -12.32 -0.81 4.59
CA LEU A 133 -11.62 -0.09 3.54
C LEU A 133 -10.22 -0.68 3.32
N ALA A 134 -9.47 -0.94 4.39
CA ALA A 134 -8.17 -1.60 4.33
C ALA A 134 -8.24 -2.96 3.61
N GLU A 135 -9.22 -3.77 3.99
CA GLU A 135 -9.44 -5.10 3.43
C GLU A 135 -9.81 -5.05 1.94
N LEU A 136 -10.70 -4.12 1.56
CA LEU A 136 -11.08 -3.87 0.16
C LEU A 136 -9.87 -3.41 -0.67
N SER A 137 -9.10 -2.46 -0.14
CA SER A 137 -7.89 -1.95 -0.81
C SER A 137 -6.84 -3.04 -1.01
N LYS A 138 -6.63 -3.93 -0.02
CA LYS A 138 -5.75 -5.10 -0.16
C LYS A 138 -6.23 -6.04 -1.27
N ARG A 139 -7.53 -6.32 -1.33
CA ARG A 139 -8.12 -7.17 -2.39
C ARG A 139 -7.99 -6.55 -3.78
N HIS A 140 -8.17 -5.24 -3.89
CA HIS A 140 -7.96 -4.51 -5.13
C HIS A 140 -6.51 -4.68 -5.62
N GLN A 141 -5.53 -4.43 -4.74
CA GLN A 141 -4.11 -4.58 -5.08
C GLN A 141 -3.74 -5.98 -5.57
N LEU A 142 -4.27 -7.03 -4.91
CA LEU A 142 -4.04 -8.41 -5.33
C LEU A 142 -4.67 -8.72 -6.68
N THR A 143 -5.84 -8.12 -6.96
CA THR A 143 -6.54 -8.29 -8.23
C THR A 143 -5.77 -7.59 -9.35
N ASP A 144 -5.25 -6.38 -9.12
CA ASP A 144 -4.41 -5.66 -10.08
C ASP A 144 -3.14 -6.43 -10.42
N LYS A 145 -2.40 -6.91 -9.41
CA LYS A 145 -1.22 -7.77 -9.59
C LYS A 145 -1.54 -9.01 -10.44
N ARG A 146 -2.72 -9.61 -10.23
CA ARG A 146 -3.17 -10.75 -11.04
C ARG A 146 -3.47 -10.35 -12.48
N ILE A 147 -4.14 -9.22 -12.70
CA ILE A 147 -4.43 -8.70 -14.04
C ILE A 147 -3.13 -8.42 -14.80
N GLU A 148 -2.16 -7.77 -14.16
CA GLU A 148 -0.83 -7.51 -14.74
C GLU A 148 -0.14 -8.81 -15.15
N SER A 149 -0.06 -9.79 -14.24
CA SER A 149 0.58 -11.09 -14.54
C SER A 149 -0.11 -11.85 -15.69
N LEU A 150 -1.43 -11.74 -15.81
CA LEU A 150 -2.19 -12.33 -16.91
C LEU A 150 -1.93 -11.59 -18.22
N SER A 151 -1.85 -10.25 -18.18
CA SER A 151 -1.53 -9.42 -19.34
C SER A 151 -0.14 -9.73 -19.88
N GLU A 152 0.87 -9.86 -19.02
CA GLU A 152 2.24 -10.22 -19.40
C GLU A 152 2.30 -11.63 -19.99
N ALA A 153 1.65 -12.61 -19.33
CA ALA A 153 1.60 -13.99 -19.82
C ALA A 153 0.92 -14.09 -21.19
N SER A 154 -0.13 -13.32 -21.43
CA SER A 154 -0.81 -13.27 -22.73
C SER A 154 0.05 -12.65 -23.83
N SER A 155 0.78 -11.57 -23.52
CA SER A 155 1.72 -10.92 -24.45
C SER A 155 2.86 -11.85 -24.84
N ASP A 156 3.48 -12.53 -23.86
CA ASP A 156 4.55 -13.52 -24.10
C ASP A 156 4.04 -14.70 -24.96
N LYS A 157 2.82 -15.19 -24.69
CA LYS A 157 2.20 -16.24 -25.50
C LYS A 157 1.96 -15.78 -26.95
N PHE A 158 1.47 -14.56 -27.14
CA PHE A 158 1.26 -13.97 -28.48
C PHE A 158 2.59 -13.80 -29.23
N GLN A 159 3.65 -13.32 -28.57
CA GLN A 159 4.98 -13.21 -29.15
C GLN A 159 5.56 -14.56 -29.57
N ARG A 160 5.38 -15.61 -28.75
CA ARG A 160 5.81 -16.97 -29.09
C ARG A 160 5.06 -17.54 -30.29
N PHE A 161 3.75 -17.32 -30.39
CA PHE A 161 2.97 -17.70 -31.56
C PHE A 161 3.47 -16.99 -32.82
N ALA A 162 3.67 -15.66 -32.77
CA ALA A 162 4.19 -14.89 -33.90
C ALA A 162 5.59 -15.36 -34.33
N ALA A 163 6.49 -15.66 -33.38
CA ALA A 163 7.81 -16.18 -33.68
C ALA A 163 7.75 -17.57 -34.36
N GLN A 164 6.83 -18.44 -33.91
CA GLN A 164 6.65 -19.77 -34.50
C GLN A 164 6.14 -19.70 -35.94
N ASP A 165 5.24 -18.76 -36.26
CA ASP A 165 4.74 -18.54 -37.61
C ASP A 165 5.81 -17.98 -38.56
N VAL A 166 6.67 -17.07 -38.08
CA VAL A 166 7.82 -16.57 -38.86
C VAL A 166 8.80 -17.69 -39.20
N VAL A 167 9.11 -18.57 -38.24
CA VAL A 167 9.99 -19.73 -38.47
C VAL A 167 9.36 -20.70 -39.48
N ARG A 168 8.05 -20.96 -39.38
CA ARG A 168 7.33 -21.78 -40.37
C ARG A 168 7.36 -21.15 -41.77
N ALA A 169 7.09 -19.85 -41.89
CA ALA A 169 7.10 -19.15 -43.17
C ALA A 169 8.49 -19.18 -43.84
N SER A 170 9.56 -19.01 -43.06
CA SER A 170 10.94 -19.13 -43.55
C SER A 170 11.28 -20.55 -44.00
N TYR A 171 10.82 -21.57 -43.27
CA TYR A 171 11.01 -22.97 -43.66
C TYR A 171 10.29 -23.32 -44.97
N TYR A 172 9.03 -22.90 -45.13
CA TYR A 172 8.29 -23.10 -46.38
C TYR A 172 8.89 -22.33 -47.56
N SER A 173 9.45 -21.13 -47.34
CA SER A 173 10.13 -20.40 -48.41
C SER A 173 11.41 -21.10 -48.86
N LEU A 174 12.21 -21.63 -47.92
CA LEU A 174 13.40 -22.42 -48.22
C LEU A 174 13.06 -23.68 -49.02
N ILE A 175 12.00 -24.39 -48.62
CA ILE A 175 11.49 -25.56 -49.35
C ILE A 175 11.10 -25.17 -50.78
N CYS A 176 10.35 -24.09 -50.97
CA CYS A 176 9.97 -23.61 -52.30
C CYS A 176 11.19 -23.28 -53.17
N VAL A 177 12.22 -22.62 -52.62
CA VAL A 177 13.46 -22.31 -53.33
C VAL A 177 14.21 -23.59 -53.72
N LEU A 178 14.28 -24.58 -52.82
CA LEU A 178 14.91 -25.88 -53.11
C LEU A 178 14.16 -26.65 -54.20
N ILE A 179 12.83 -26.66 -54.16
CA ILE A 179 11.99 -27.29 -55.20
C ILE A 179 12.19 -26.59 -56.55
N LEU A 180 12.20 -25.25 -56.58
CA LEU A 180 12.44 -24.48 -57.81
C LEU A 180 13.85 -24.70 -58.37
N ALA A 181 14.88 -24.77 -57.52
CA ALA A 181 16.24 -25.08 -57.94
C ALA A 181 16.38 -26.51 -58.51
N ALA A 182 15.70 -27.50 -57.90
CA ALA A 182 15.64 -28.86 -58.41
C ALA A 182 14.91 -28.97 -59.76
N LEU A 183 13.90 -28.14 -60.00
CA LEU A 183 13.19 -28.06 -61.28
C LEU A 183 14.01 -27.32 -62.36
N ALA A 184 14.73 -26.26 -61.98
CA ALA A 184 15.54 -25.45 -62.89
C ALA A 184 16.83 -26.16 -63.37
N THR A 185 17.38 -27.06 -62.55
CA THR A 185 18.61 -27.81 -62.88
C THR A 185 18.41 -28.90 -63.93
N GLY A 186 17.17 -29.16 -64.39
CA GLY A 186 16.90 -29.72 -65.73
C GLY A 186 17.85 -30.82 -66.21
N GLY A 187 18.26 -31.73 -65.32
CA GLY A 187 19.27 -32.74 -65.61
C GLY A 187 18.59 -33.95 -66.21
N SER A 188 18.79 -34.14 -67.51
CA SER A 188 18.31 -35.22 -68.38
C SER A 188 18.83 -36.62 -68.01
N SER A 189 18.72 -37.04 -66.75
CA SER A 189 18.99 -38.42 -66.34
C SER A 189 17.84 -39.00 -65.50
N HIS A 190 17.57 -40.29 -65.66
CA HIS A 190 16.49 -41.00 -64.97
C HIS A 190 16.70 -41.08 -63.44
N ALA A 191 17.92 -40.83 -62.95
CA ALA A 191 18.31 -40.87 -61.54
C ALA A 191 17.89 -39.61 -60.77
N SER A 192 17.97 -38.41 -61.38
CA SER A 192 17.60 -37.13 -60.74
C SER A 192 16.10 -37.02 -60.43
N ARG A 193 15.24 -37.68 -61.22
CA ARG A 193 13.79 -37.73 -60.99
C ARG A 193 13.38 -38.62 -59.81
N ALA A 194 14.18 -39.61 -59.45
CA ALA A 194 13.91 -40.48 -58.30
C ALA A 194 14.24 -39.78 -56.98
N GLU A 195 15.35 -39.05 -56.92
CA GLU A 195 15.74 -38.24 -55.75
C GLU A 195 14.77 -37.08 -55.50
N ALA A 196 14.33 -36.39 -56.56
CA ALA A 196 13.31 -35.34 -56.45
C ALA A 196 11.97 -35.88 -55.90
N ARG A 197 11.55 -37.10 -56.29
CA ARG A 197 10.35 -37.77 -55.73
C ARG A 197 10.52 -38.20 -54.28
N LEU A 198 11.74 -38.57 -53.86
CA LEU A 198 12.03 -38.97 -52.49
C LEU A 198 11.97 -37.76 -51.54
N ILE A 199 12.53 -36.62 -51.96
CA ILE A 199 12.47 -35.36 -51.22
C ILE A 199 11.02 -34.89 -51.05
N ILE A 200 10.21 -34.97 -52.11
CA ILE A 200 8.77 -34.62 -52.05
C ILE A 200 8.01 -35.54 -51.09
N LYS A 201 8.33 -36.85 -51.04
CA LYS A 201 7.69 -37.83 -50.13
C LYS A 201 8.10 -37.69 -48.65
N VAL A 202 9.20 -37.02 -48.36
CA VAL A 202 9.68 -36.78 -46.98
C VAL A 202 9.17 -35.44 -46.44
N ILE A 203 8.80 -34.51 -47.32
CA ILE A 203 8.36 -33.15 -46.97
C ILE A 203 6.82 -33.02 -46.87
N LEU A 204 6.05 -33.82 -47.62
CA LEU A 204 4.58 -33.94 -47.54
C LEU A 204 4.15 -35.03 -46.56
#